data_AF-A0A350USL0-F1
#
_entry.id   AF-A0A350USL0-F1
#
_cell.length_a   1.000
_cell.length_b   1.000
_cell.length_c   1.000
_cell.angle_alpha   90.00
_cell.angle_beta   90.00
_cell.angle_gamma   90.00
#
_symmetry.space_group_name_H-M   'P 1'
#
loop_
_entity.id
_entity.type
_entity.pdbx_description
1 polymer ?
#
loop_
_entity_poly.entity_id
_entity_poly.type
_entity_poly.pdbx_seq_one_letter_code
_entity_poly.pdbx_strand_id
1 'polypeptide(L)'
;QKIKIFSGLVVGIFVGEDVDHEQIESLKKGDMLHSVIEEFGESLPEIKRVLIDERDEFMTGKLALLAASKNAPKNILAMVGAGHLIGMEPAFKNPAGQSRIDELSIKPPSSRVGYFIGWAICAFILGMFYVGYQQSPELGWSLVMTWVVINGGLSALGAALAFAHPLSVLTAFLAAPLTSLNPTIGAGVVVGLVESYLRKPKVTDFERLREDIASFPMWWKNGVVRVLLVFFFANVGSAVGTYVAGASIVQQILG
;
A
#
# COMPACT_ATOMS: atom_id res chain seq x y z
N GLN A 1 -14.36 7.31 -8.37
CA GLN A 1 -13.83 5.97 -8.75
C GLN A 1 -12.98 5.33 -7.65
N LYS A 2 -11.87 5.95 -7.20
CA LYS A 2 -11.01 5.40 -6.12
C LYS A 2 -11.74 5.06 -4.81
N ILE A 3 -12.70 5.89 -4.40
CA ILE A 3 -13.50 5.68 -3.18
C ILE A 3 -14.44 4.46 -3.30
N LYS A 4 -15.03 4.22 -4.49
CA LYS A 4 -15.89 3.04 -4.74
C LYS A 4 -15.08 1.72 -4.72
N ILE A 5 -13.86 1.75 -5.23
CA ILE A 5 -12.93 0.60 -5.19
C ILE A 5 -12.51 0.33 -3.76
N PHE A 6 -12.14 1.38 -3.01
CA PHE A 6 -11.78 1.27 -1.60
C PHE A 6 -12.94 0.72 -0.76
N SER A 7 -14.17 1.22 -0.95
CA SER A 7 -15.34 0.71 -0.25
C SER A 7 -15.66 -0.74 -0.63
N GLY A 8 -15.51 -1.12 -1.90
CA GLY A 8 -15.74 -2.50 -2.35
C GLY A 8 -14.72 -3.49 -1.79
N LEU A 9 -13.43 -3.12 -1.74
CA LEU A 9 -12.38 -3.94 -1.14
C LEU A 9 -12.55 -4.10 0.37
N VAL A 10 -12.94 -3.02 1.06
CA VAL A 10 -13.22 -3.07 2.50
C VAL A 10 -14.40 -4.01 2.79
N VAL A 11 -15.51 -3.88 2.04
CA VAL A 11 -16.68 -4.77 2.22
C VAL A 11 -16.33 -6.23 1.91
N GLY A 12 -15.55 -6.51 0.86
CA GLY A 12 -15.14 -7.87 0.52
C GLY A 12 -14.22 -8.54 1.56
N ILE A 13 -13.49 -7.77 2.37
CA ILE A 13 -12.67 -8.30 3.48
C ILE A 13 -13.53 -8.55 4.73
N PHE A 14 -14.58 -7.76 4.95
CA PHE A 14 -15.47 -7.92 6.11
C PHE A 14 -16.56 -8.99 5.92
N VAL A 15 -16.91 -9.31 4.67
CA VAL A 15 -17.81 -10.41 4.33
C VAL A 15 -16.96 -11.67 4.08
N GLY A 16 -16.52 -12.28 5.17
CA GLY A 16 -15.98 -13.65 5.13
C GLY A 16 -17.14 -14.62 4.94
N GLU A 17 -17.57 -14.84 3.70
CA GLU A 17 -18.35 -16.03 3.37
C GLU A 17 -17.36 -17.19 3.16
N ASP A 18 -17.55 -18.26 3.94
CA ASP A 18 -16.84 -19.53 3.75
C ASP A 18 -17.20 -20.09 2.36
N VAL A 19 -16.31 -19.88 1.39
CA VAL A 19 -16.53 -20.32 0.00
C VAL A 19 -16.37 -21.85 -0.05
N ASP A 20 -17.47 -22.53 -0.32
CA ASP A 20 -17.55 -23.99 -0.43
C ASP A 20 -16.70 -24.52 -1.60
N HIS A 21 -16.14 -25.72 -1.43
CA HIS A 21 -15.26 -26.36 -2.42
C HIS A 21 -15.99 -26.59 -3.76
N GLU A 22 -17.31 -26.82 -3.74
CA GLU A 22 -18.15 -26.92 -4.93
C GLU A 22 -18.34 -25.57 -5.64
N GLN A 23 -18.33 -24.45 -4.92
CA GLN A 23 -18.33 -23.12 -5.52
C GLN A 23 -16.97 -22.82 -6.19
N ILE A 24 -15.84 -23.24 -5.60
CA ILE A 24 -14.52 -23.12 -6.24
C ILE A 24 -14.42 -23.98 -7.51
N GLU A 25 -15.06 -25.14 -7.54
CA GLU A 25 -15.13 -25.98 -8.75
C GLU A 25 -16.09 -25.41 -9.80
N SER A 26 -17.14 -24.71 -9.38
CA SER A 26 -17.96 -23.88 -10.27
C SER A 26 -17.21 -22.64 -10.80
N LEU A 27 -16.25 -22.10 -10.03
CA LEU A 27 -15.33 -21.02 -10.45
C LEU A 27 -14.28 -21.49 -11.47
N LYS A 28 -14.03 -22.80 -11.60
CA LYS A 28 -13.20 -23.39 -12.66
C LYS A 28 -13.92 -23.49 -14.02
N LYS A 29 -15.22 -23.21 -14.08
CA LYS A 29 -15.93 -23.07 -15.35
C LYS A 29 -15.57 -21.70 -15.93
N GLY A 30 -14.76 -21.68 -16.98
CA GLY A 30 -14.19 -20.47 -17.59
C GLY A 30 -15.20 -19.34 -17.86
N ASP A 31 -16.47 -19.67 -18.03
CA ASP A 31 -17.57 -18.74 -18.34
C ASP A 31 -17.89 -17.72 -17.23
N MET A 32 -17.71 -18.07 -15.94
CA MET A 32 -18.01 -17.16 -14.82
C MET A 32 -16.85 -16.20 -14.52
N LEU A 33 -15.60 -16.66 -14.64
CA LEU A 33 -14.44 -15.77 -14.50
C LEU A 33 -14.42 -14.76 -15.64
N HIS A 34 -14.81 -15.20 -16.84
CA HIS A 34 -14.93 -14.34 -18.01
C HIS A 34 -15.97 -13.25 -17.79
N SER A 35 -17.17 -13.59 -17.33
CA SER A 35 -18.23 -12.61 -17.07
C SER A 35 -17.84 -11.59 -16.00
N VAL A 36 -17.14 -12.00 -14.94
CA VAL A 36 -16.64 -11.07 -13.90
C VAL A 36 -15.56 -10.13 -14.45
N ILE A 37 -14.61 -10.63 -15.26
CA ILE A 37 -13.57 -9.79 -15.87
C ILE A 37 -14.18 -8.83 -16.89
N GLU A 38 -15.21 -9.26 -17.61
CA GLU A 38 -15.92 -8.46 -18.59
C GLU A 38 -16.75 -7.37 -17.93
N GLU A 39 -17.57 -7.70 -16.91
CA GLU A 39 -18.34 -6.74 -16.12
C GLU A 39 -17.44 -5.75 -15.35
N PHE A 40 -16.32 -6.23 -14.80
CA PHE A 40 -15.28 -5.37 -14.22
C PHE A 40 -14.65 -4.46 -15.28
N GLY A 41 -14.44 -4.99 -16.48
CA GLY A 41 -13.93 -4.27 -17.64
C GLY A 41 -14.83 -3.15 -18.12
N GLU A 42 -16.13 -3.40 -18.21
CA GLU A 42 -17.14 -2.42 -18.61
C GLU A 42 -17.28 -1.31 -17.56
N SER A 43 -17.25 -1.68 -16.27
CA SER A 43 -17.37 -0.70 -15.19
C SER A 43 -16.11 0.15 -14.98
N LEU A 44 -14.92 -0.40 -15.28
CA LEU A 44 -13.62 0.24 -15.04
C LEU A 44 -12.64 0.05 -16.24
N PRO A 45 -12.95 0.63 -17.41
CA PRO A 45 -12.22 0.34 -18.66
C PRO A 45 -10.75 0.75 -18.63
N GLU A 46 -10.41 1.89 -18.00
CA GLU A 46 -9.01 2.32 -17.86
C GLU A 46 -8.19 1.36 -16.96
N ILE A 47 -8.82 0.75 -15.95
CA ILE A 47 -8.13 -0.19 -15.07
C ILE A 47 -7.91 -1.51 -15.78
N LYS A 48 -8.90 -2.01 -16.51
CA LYS A 48 -8.74 -3.18 -17.38
C LYS A 48 -7.62 -2.95 -18.39
N ARG A 49 -7.61 -1.79 -19.07
CA ARG A 49 -6.56 -1.48 -20.06
C ARG A 49 -5.17 -1.57 -19.44
N VAL A 50 -4.94 -0.85 -18.35
CA VAL A 50 -3.61 -0.73 -17.74
C VAL A 50 -3.16 -2.03 -17.04
N LEU A 51 -4.08 -2.75 -16.39
CA LEU A 51 -3.74 -3.93 -15.60
C LEU A 51 -3.81 -5.25 -16.37
N ILE A 52 -4.60 -5.33 -17.45
CA ILE A 52 -4.85 -6.57 -18.19
C ILE A 52 -4.42 -6.40 -19.64
N ASP A 53 -5.05 -5.50 -20.40
CA ASP A 53 -4.87 -5.44 -21.86
C ASP A 53 -3.42 -5.07 -22.25
N GLU A 54 -2.81 -4.09 -21.58
CA GLU A 54 -1.40 -3.70 -21.78
C GLU A 54 -0.43 -4.84 -21.44
N ARG A 55 -0.78 -5.70 -20.45
CA ARG A 55 0.03 -6.88 -20.12
C ARG A 55 -0.11 -7.97 -21.18
N ASP A 56 -1.32 -8.19 -21.68
CA ASP A 56 -1.59 -9.17 -22.76
C ASP A 56 -0.89 -8.76 -24.06
N GLU A 57 -0.94 -7.48 -24.39
CA GLU A 57 -0.22 -6.87 -25.51
C GLU A 57 1.30 -7.09 -25.36
N PHE A 58 1.84 -6.83 -24.17
CA PHE A 58 3.25 -7.03 -23.88
C PHE A 58 3.68 -8.50 -24.00
N MET A 59 2.93 -9.42 -23.38
CA MET A 59 3.23 -10.85 -23.39
C MET A 59 3.18 -11.41 -24.81
N THR A 60 2.12 -11.08 -25.55
CA THR A 60 1.92 -11.52 -26.94
C THR A 60 3.00 -10.97 -27.86
N GLY A 61 3.33 -9.68 -27.78
CA GLY A 61 4.38 -9.08 -28.60
C GLY A 61 5.77 -9.63 -28.29
N LYS A 62 6.10 -9.89 -27.01
CA LYS A 62 7.37 -10.55 -26.64
C LYS A 62 7.48 -11.96 -27.22
N LEU A 63 6.41 -12.75 -27.17
CA LEU A 63 6.39 -14.10 -27.76
C LEU A 63 6.54 -14.05 -29.28
N ALA A 64 5.87 -13.10 -29.96
CA ALA A 64 6.00 -12.89 -31.40
C ALA A 64 7.42 -12.48 -31.80
N LEU A 65 8.06 -11.56 -31.07
CA LEU A 65 9.44 -11.15 -31.30
C LEU A 65 10.44 -12.29 -31.09
N LEU A 66 10.19 -13.14 -30.08
CA LEU A 66 10.96 -14.37 -29.84
C LEU A 66 10.86 -15.32 -31.03
N ALA A 67 9.64 -15.55 -31.54
CA ALA A 67 9.38 -16.40 -32.68
C ALA A 67 9.99 -15.85 -34.00
N ALA A 68 10.11 -14.53 -34.13
CA ALA A 68 10.72 -13.87 -35.29
C ALA A 68 12.25 -13.67 -35.18
N SER A 69 12.87 -14.08 -34.06
CA SER A 69 14.30 -13.87 -33.83
C SER A 69 15.18 -14.78 -34.70
N LYS A 70 16.43 -14.37 -34.96
CA LYS A 70 17.37 -15.14 -35.81
C LYS A 70 17.64 -16.57 -35.31
N ASN A 71 17.53 -16.80 -33.99
CA ASN A 71 17.68 -18.10 -33.34
C ASN A 71 16.35 -18.57 -32.74
N ALA A 72 15.25 -18.37 -33.46
CA ALA A 72 13.92 -18.70 -32.95
C ALA A 72 13.78 -20.21 -32.65
N PRO A 73 13.23 -20.58 -31.48
CA PRO A 73 12.89 -21.96 -31.19
C PRO A 73 11.76 -22.44 -32.13
N LYS A 74 11.81 -23.71 -32.54
CA LYS A 74 10.78 -24.30 -33.42
C LYS A 74 9.40 -24.34 -32.76
N ASN A 75 9.36 -24.57 -31.45
CA ASN A 75 8.14 -24.65 -30.65
C ASN A 75 8.29 -23.77 -29.41
N ILE A 76 7.25 -23.00 -29.08
CA ILE A 76 7.17 -22.17 -27.88
C ILE A 76 5.96 -22.63 -27.07
N LEU A 77 6.18 -23.04 -25.82
CA LEU A 77 5.13 -23.32 -24.86
C LEU A 77 5.10 -22.19 -23.83
N ALA A 78 3.98 -21.45 -23.76
CA ALA A 78 3.76 -20.41 -22.78
C ALA A 78 2.69 -20.85 -21.78
N MET A 79 3.00 -20.81 -20.48
CA MET A 79 2.04 -21.02 -19.41
C MET A 79 1.54 -19.66 -18.93
N VAL A 80 0.25 -19.41 -19.09
CA VAL A 80 -0.39 -18.12 -18.77
C VAL A 80 -1.62 -18.34 -17.90
N GLY A 81 -1.97 -17.32 -17.10
CA GLY A 81 -3.20 -17.35 -16.32
C GLY A 81 -4.44 -17.36 -17.23
N ALA A 82 -5.49 -18.08 -16.83
CA ALA A 82 -6.70 -18.25 -17.63
C ALA A 82 -7.35 -16.91 -18.07
N GLY A 83 -7.29 -15.88 -17.22
CA GLY A 83 -7.81 -14.55 -17.55
C GLY A 83 -7.05 -13.83 -18.69
N HIS A 84 -5.77 -14.14 -18.90
CA HIS A 84 -4.96 -13.56 -19.97
C HIS A 84 -5.15 -14.29 -21.30
N LEU A 85 -5.53 -15.57 -21.28
CA LEU A 85 -5.71 -16.37 -22.49
C LEU A 85 -6.71 -15.73 -23.46
N ILE A 86 -7.81 -15.21 -22.92
CA ILE A 86 -8.91 -14.55 -23.67
C ILE A 86 -8.41 -13.31 -24.42
N GLY A 87 -7.53 -12.50 -23.80
CA GLY A 87 -6.96 -11.31 -24.43
C GLY A 87 -5.79 -11.61 -25.36
N MET A 88 -4.99 -12.63 -25.04
CA MET A 88 -3.81 -13.01 -25.83
C MET A 88 -4.15 -13.68 -27.16
N GLU A 89 -5.14 -14.57 -27.20
CA GLU A 89 -5.54 -15.30 -28.42
C GLU A 89 -5.87 -14.36 -29.60
N PRO A 90 -6.73 -13.34 -29.46
CA PRO A 90 -6.95 -12.37 -30.53
C PRO A 90 -5.73 -11.47 -30.77
N ALA A 91 -4.95 -11.14 -29.74
CA ALA A 91 -3.76 -10.29 -29.87
C ALA A 91 -2.66 -10.93 -30.74
N PHE A 92 -2.59 -12.26 -30.83
CA PHE A 92 -1.63 -12.96 -31.71
C PHE A 92 -1.89 -12.71 -33.21
N LYS A 93 -3.09 -12.26 -33.60
CA LYS A 93 -3.38 -11.91 -35.01
C LYS A 93 -2.63 -10.66 -35.46
N ASN A 94 -2.36 -9.74 -34.55
CA ASN A 94 -1.62 -8.51 -34.82
C ASN A 94 -0.75 -8.15 -33.59
N PRO A 95 0.36 -8.87 -33.37
CA PRO A 95 1.15 -8.72 -32.18
C PRO A 95 1.87 -7.36 -32.16
N ALA A 96 2.02 -6.79 -30.96
CA ALA A 96 2.75 -5.54 -30.76
C ALA A 96 4.21 -5.65 -31.23
N GLY A 97 4.64 -4.68 -32.04
CA GLY A 97 6.02 -4.58 -32.50
C GLY A 97 6.97 -4.06 -31.41
N GLN A 98 8.27 -4.09 -31.71
CA GLN A 98 9.34 -3.69 -30.78
C GLN A 98 9.11 -2.30 -30.15
N SER A 99 8.74 -1.29 -30.96
CA SER A 99 8.51 0.08 -30.47
C SER A 99 7.44 0.16 -29.39
N ARG A 100 6.37 -0.64 -29.49
CA ARG A 100 5.26 -0.65 -28.53
C ARG A 100 5.63 -1.42 -27.26
N ILE A 101 6.38 -2.50 -27.41
CA ILE A 101 6.95 -3.24 -26.27
C ILE A 101 7.91 -2.37 -25.46
N ASP A 102 8.70 -1.54 -26.13
CA ASP A 102 9.61 -0.61 -25.47
C ASP A 102 8.84 0.48 -24.72
N GLU A 103 7.77 1.01 -25.31
CA GLU A 103 6.85 1.95 -24.63
C GLU A 103 6.24 1.34 -23.37
N LEU A 104 5.68 0.13 -23.47
CA LEU A 104 5.07 -0.59 -22.34
C LEU A 104 6.09 -1.00 -21.26
N SER A 105 7.38 -1.03 -21.59
CA SER A 105 8.46 -1.29 -20.62
C SER A 105 8.82 -0.06 -19.78
N ILE A 106 8.40 1.13 -20.21
CA ILE A 106 8.70 2.38 -19.51
C ILE A 106 7.70 2.57 -18.37
N LYS A 107 8.20 2.54 -17.14
CA LYS A 107 7.40 2.90 -15.96
C LYS A 107 7.04 4.39 -16.04
N PRO A 108 5.76 4.78 -15.91
CA PRO A 108 5.38 6.18 -15.89
C PRO A 108 6.08 6.91 -14.71
N PRO A 109 6.51 8.17 -14.90
CA PRO A 109 7.18 8.91 -13.85
C PRO A 109 6.27 9.03 -12.63
N SER A 110 6.83 8.84 -11.44
CA SER A 110 6.07 9.03 -10.20
C SER A 110 5.68 10.50 -10.08
N SER A 111 4.42 10.74 -9.70
CA SER A 111 3.97 12.09 -9.38
C SER A 111 4.77 12.64 -8.20
N ARG A 112 5.40 13.81 -8.39
CA ARG A 112 6.16 14.50 -7.34
C ARG A 112 5.26 15.29 -6.39
N VAL A 113 3.96 15.32 -6.62
CA VAL A 113 3.00 16.12 -5.83
C VAL A 113 3.04 15.74 -4.35
N GLY A 114 3.05 14.44 -4.03
CA GLY A 114 3.12 13.97 -2.65
C GLY A 114 4.40 14.42 -1.92
N TYR A 115 5.53 14.47 -2.62
CA TYR A 115 6.80 14.94 -2.07
C TYR A 115 6.73 16.43 -1.68
N PHE A 116 6.18 17.27 -2.57
CA PHE A 116 6.03 18.71 -2.28
C PHE A 116 5.00 18.98 -1.17
N ILE A 117 3.88 18.25 -1.15
CA ILE A 117 2.87 18.38 -0.07
C ILE A 117 3.48 18.02 1.28
N GLY A 118 4.23 16.91 1.36
CA GLY A 118 4.89 16.50 2.60
C GLY A 118 5.85 17.56 3.14
N TRP A 119 6.70 18.12 2.28
CA TRP A 119 7.61 19.21 2.66
C TRP A 119 6.89 20.51 3.03
N ALA A 120 5.79 20.84 2.36
CA ALA A 120 4.98 22.01 2.70
C ALA A 120 4.37 21.89 4.10
N ILE A 121 3.85 20.71 4.48
CA ILE A 121 3.34 20.44 5.84
C ILE A 121 4.47 20.58 6.88
N CYS A 122 5.65 20.02 6.59
CA CYS A 122 6.80 20.13 7.49
C CYS A 122 7.24 21.59 7.69
N ALA A 123 7.37 22.35 6.60
CA ALA A 123 7.71 23.76 6.64
C ALA A 123 6.65 24.58 7.41
N PHE A 124 5.36 24.24 7.23
CA PHE A 124 4.27 24.87 7.96
C PHE A 124 4.38 24.64 9.47
N ILE A 125 4.57 23.39 9.92
CA ILE A 125 4.67 23.08 11.36
C ILE A 125 5.90 23.73 11.99
N LEU A 126 7.06 23.66 11.32
CA LEU A 126 8.29 24.32 11.78
C LEU A 126 8.13 25.84 11.82
N GLY A 127 7.43 26.42 10.84
CA GLY A 127 7.07 27.83 10.82
C GLY A 127 6.20 28.23 12.01
N MET A 128 5.24 27.39 12.41
CA MET A 128 4.41 27.63 13.59
C MET A 128 5.23 27.57 14.89
N PHE A 129 6.18 26.64 15.02
CA PHE A 129 7.09 26.65 16.16
C PHE A 129 7.92 27.93 16.22
N TYR A 130 8.42 28.39 15.07
CA TYR A 130 9.16 29.65 14.98
C TYR A 130 8.29 30.85 15.37
N VAL A 131 7.08 30.97 14.83
CA VAL A 131 6.14 32.04 15.18
C VAL A 131 5.79 32.02 16.66
N GLY A 132 5.50 30.84 17.23
CA GLY A 132 5.23 30.70 18.66
C GLY A 132 6.42 31.14 19.53
N TYR A 133 7.63 30.75 19.16
CA TYR A 133 8.85 31.17 19.85
C TYR A 133 9.10 32.68 19.78
N GLN A 134 8.80 33.31 18.63
CA GLN A 134 8.91 34.75 18.46
C GLN A 134 7.89 35.54 19.30
N GLN A 135 6.74 34.96 19.63
CA GLN A 135 5.77 35.56 20.55
C GLN A 135 6.22 35.41 22.00
N SER A 136 6.59 34.19 22.42
CA SER A 136 7.27 33.94 23.68
C SER A 136 8.01 32.59 23.67
N PRO A 137 9.19 32.48 24.30
CA PRO A 137 9.91 31.21 24.42
C PRO A 137 9.06 30.11 25.08
N GLU A 138 8.23 30.48 26.06
CA GLU A 138 7.34 29.57 26.77
C GLU A 138 6.27 28.97 25.84
N LEU A 139 5.67 29.79 24.97
CA LEU A 139 4.71 29.32 23.97
C LEU A 139 5.40 28.39 22.97
N GLY A 140 6.57 28.76 22.45
CA GLY A 140 7.35 27.92 21.55
C GLY A 140 7.60 26.51 22.11
N TRP A 141 7.98 26.42 23.39
CA TRP A 141 8.17 25.13 24.06
C TRP A 141 6.86 24.37 24.27
N SER A 142 5.76 25.06 24.59
CA SER A 142 4.42 24.47 24.67
C SER A 142 3.98 23.85 23.35
N LEU A 143 4.25 24.50 22.22
CA LEU A 143 3.91 23.97 20.89
C LEU A 143 4.71 22.71 20.54
N VAL A 144 6.01 22.69 20.85
CA VAL A 144 6.86 21.51 20.66
C VAL A 144 6.38 20.35 21.54
N MET A 145 6.06 20.62 22.80
CA MET A 145 5.51 19.61 23.70
C MET A 145 4.14 19.09 23.23
N THR A 146 3.27 19.98 22.77
CA THR A 146 1.98 19.62 22.15
C THR A 146 2.21 18.68 20.96
N TRP A 147 3.16 19.01 20.08
CA TRP A 147 3.52 18.18 18.95
C TRP A 147 4.00 16.79 19.36
N VAL A 148 4.98 16.72 20.26
CA VAL A 148 5.57 15.45 20.70
C VAL A 148 4.54 14.58 21.40
N VAL A 149 3.74 15.14 22.31
CA VAL A 149 2.78 14.38 23.11
C VAL A 149 1.62 13.89 22.27
N ILE A 150 1.03 14.74 21.41
CA ILE A 150 -0.11 14.34 20.58
C ILE A 150 0.34 13.39 19.48
N ASN A 151 1.39 13.74 18.73
CA ASN A 151 1.86 12.92 17.60
C ASN A 151 2.47 11.60 18.06
N GLY A 152 3.40 11.67 19.02
CA GLY A 152 4.02 10.49 19.63
C GLY A 152 2.99 9.64 20.37
N GLY A 153 2.12 10.26 21.17
CA GLY A 153 1.11 9.56 21.96
C GLY A 153 0.12 8.79 21.11
N LEU A 154 -0.41 9.39 20.04
CA LEU A 154 -1.34 8.70 19.14
C LEU A 154 -0.68 7.59 18.31
N SER A 155 0.56 7.79 17.88
CA SER A 155 1.34 6.73 17.22
C SER A 155 1.62 5.55 18.16
N ALA A 156 2.02 5.84 19.40
CA ALA A 156 2.23 4.84 20.45
C ALA A 156 0.94 4.09 20.79
N LEU A 157 -0.20 4.81 20.89
CA LEU A 157 -1.51 4.21 21.07
C LEU A 157 -1.87 3.29 19.91
N GLY A 158 -1.61 3.69 18.67
CA GLY A 158 -1.76 2.83 17.50
C GLY A 158 -0.92 1.55 17.61
N ALA A 159 0.37 1.67 17.90
CA ALA A 159 1.25 0.52 18.09
C ALA A 159 0.77 -0.40 19.24
N ALA A 160 0.27 0.18 20.34
CA ALA A 160 -0.28 -0.56 21.46
C ALA A 160 -1.56 -1.33 21.09
N LEU A 161 -2.46 -0.72 20.30
CA LEU A 161 -3.66 -1.40 19.76
C LEU A 161 -3.30 -2.57 18.84
N ALA A 162 -2.15 -2.52 18.16
CA ALA A 162 -1.62 -3.62 17.38
C ALA A 162 -0.91 -4.70 18.25
N PHE A 163 -0.93 -4.58 19.58
CA PHE A 163 -0.21 -5.45 20.53
C PHE A 163 1.31 -5.55 20.24
N ALA A 164 1.90 -4.42 19.82
CA ALA A 164 3.34 -4.29 19.63
C ALA A 164 4.12 -4.60 20.91
N HIS A 165 5.40 -4.95 20.77
CA HIS A 165 6.31 -5.04 21.90
C HIS A 165 6.40 -3.69 22.63
N PRO A 166 6.50 -3.63 23.97
CA PRO A 166 6.56 -2.37 24.72
C PRO A 166 7.66 -1.40 24.24
N LEU A 167 8.82 -1.93 23.86
CA LEU A 167 9.91 -1.13 23.25
C LEU A 167 9.54 -0.57 21.86
N SER A 168 8.72 -1.28 21.08
CA SER A 168 8.19 -0.78 19.80
C SER A 168 7.16 0.33 20.04
N VAL A 169 6.33 0.23 21.08
CA VAL A 169 5.42 1.31 21.50
C VAL A 169 6.20 2.56 21.90
N LEU A 170 7.28 2.40 22.68
CA LEU A 170 8.16 3.52 23.03
C LEU A 170 8.85 4.11 21.79
N THR A 171 9.28 3.25 20.87
CA THR A 171 9.84 3.68 19.59
C THR A 171 8.83 4.48 18.79
N ALA A 172 7.56 4.08 18.78
CA ALA A 172 6.49 4.81 18.09
C ALA A 172 6.29 6.21 18.67
N PHE A 173 6.34 6.35 20.00
CA PHE A 173 6.26 7.64 20.69
C PHE A 173 7.40 8.58 20.29
N LEU A 174 8.63 8.08 20.21
CA LEU A 174 9.82 8.89 19.93
C LEU A 174 10.01 9.15 18.42
N ALA A 175 9.72 8.15 17.59
CA ALA A 175 9.93 8.23 16.15
C ALA A 175 8.87 9.11 15.47
N ALA A 176 7.61 9.08 15.90
CA ALA A 176 6.54 9.76 15.19
C ALA A 176 6.71 11.28 15.08
N PRO A 177 7.06 12.03 16.15
CA PRO A 177 7.27 13.48 16.06
C PRO A 177 8.42 13.87 15.14
N LEU A 178 9.46 13.03 15.05
CA LEU A 178 10.65 13.25 14.22
C LEU A 178 10.38 12.90 12.75
N THR A 179 9.76 11.75 12.52
CA THR A 179 9.44 11.25 11.18
C THR A 179 8.30 12.04 10.54
N SER A 180 7.33 12.52 11.30
CA SER A 180 6.27 13.41 10.79
C SER A 180 6.80 14.76 10.28
N LEU A 181 7.99 15.18 10.73
CA LEU A 181 8.70 16.36 10.22
C LEU A 181 9.69 16.03 9.09
N ASN A 182 9.70 14.78 8.61
CA ASN A 182 10.49 14.32 7.50
C ASN A 182 9.64 13.45 6.55
N PRO A 183 9.18 13.99 5.40
CA PRO A 183 8.23 13.30 4.53
C PRO A 183 8.83 12.07 3.82
N THR A 184 10.11 11.75 4.05
CA THR A 184 10.79 10.60 3.44
C THR A 184 10.63 9.30 4.23
N ILE A 185 10.39 9.37 5.54
CA ILE A 185 10.31 8.20 6.42
C ILE A 185 9.06 8.30 7.29
N GLY A 186 8.21 7.28 7.29
CA GLY A 186 7.05 7.21 8.16
C GLY A 186 7.37 6.58 9.52
N ALA A 187 6.64 6.99 10.56
CA ALA A 187 6.77 6.46 11.92
C ALA A 187 6.68 4.92 11.94
N GLY A 188 5.70 4.37 11.22
CA GLY A 188 5.47 2.93 11.15
C GLY A 188 6.65 2.16 10.54
N VAL A 189 7.44 2.76 9.63
CA VAL A 189 8.65 2.10 9.07
C VAL A 189 9.62 1.81 10.21
N VAL A 190 9.92 2.83 11.03
CA VAL A 190 10.87 2.72 12.14
C VAL A 190 10.34 1.72 13.18
N VAL A 191 9.06 1.82 13.54
CA VAL A 191 8.43 0.96 14.54
C VAL A 191 8.35 -0.49 14.05
N GLY A 192 7.99 -0.71 12.78
CA GLY A 192 7.91 -2.03 12.17
C GLY A 192 9.28 -2.71 12.08
N LEU A 193 10.34 -1.95 11.77
CA LEU A 193 11.71 -2.46 11.81
C LEU A 193 12.10 -2.89 13.23
N VAL A 194 11.83 -2.05 14.24
CA VAL A 194 12.10 -2.39 15.64
C VAL A 194 11.29 -3.61 16.10
N GLU A 195 10.00 -3.67 15.76
CA GLU A 195 9.15 -4.84 16.07
C GLU A 195 9.68 -6.10 15.41
N SER A 196 10.08 -6.04 14.13
CA SER A 196 10.65 -7.19 13.41
C SER A 196 11.98 -7.65 13.99
N TYR A 197 12.77 -6.74 14.56
CA TYR A 197 14.03 -7.06 15.19
C TYR A 197 13.81 -7.72 16.57
N LEU A 198 12.87 -7.20 17.35
CA LEU A 198 12.53 -7.70 18.69
C LEU A 198 11.73 -9.01 18.64
N ARG A 199 10.81 -9.14 17.68
CA ARG A 199 9.97 -10.31 17.43
C ARG A 199 10.15 -10.78 15.99
N LYS A 200 11.27 -11.49 15.78
CA LYS A 200 11.69 -11.99 14.46
C LYS A 200 10.64 -12.91 13.83
N PRO A 201 10.08 -12.56 12.65
CA PRO A 201 9.22 -13.45 11.89
C PRO A 201 9.99 -14.70 11.44
N LYS A 202 9.32 -15.86 11.43
CA LYS A 202 9.88 -17.13 10.97
C LYS A 202 9.59 -17.35 9.49
N VAL A 203 10.35 -18.23 8.84
CA VAL A 203 10.08 -18.63 7.44
C VAL A 203 8.67 -19.20 7.27
N THR A 204 8.20 -19.98 8.26
CA THR A 204 6.84 -20.53 8.30
C THR A 204 5.75 -19.45 8.29
N ASP A 205 6.02 -18.26 8.85
CA ASP A 205 5.08 -17.15 8.84
C ASP A 205 4.90 -16.57 7.43
N PHE A 206 5.94 -16.64 6.59
CA PHE A 206 5.88 -16.24 5.18
C PHE A 206 5.16 -17.28 4.31
N GLU A 207 5.42 -18.56 4.54
CA GLU A 207 4.76 -19.66 3.82
C GLU A 207 3.25 -19.63 4.02
N ARG A 208 2.80 -19.33 5.25
CA ARG A 208 1.39 -19.29 5.63
C ARG A 208 0.74 -17.91 5.49
N LEU A 209 1.47 -16.90 5.01
CA LEU A 209 1.02 -15.51 4.99
C LEU A 209 -0.33 -15.32 4.29
N ARG A 210 -0.51 -15.99 3.13
CA ARG A 210 -1.76 -15.86 2.35
C ARG A 210 -2.97 -16.41 3.09
N GLU A 211 -2.82 -17.52 3.81
CA GLU A 211 -3.88 -18.15 4.58
C GLU A 211 -4.17 -17.35 5.85
N ASP A 212 -3.11 -16.95 6.56
CA ASP A 212 -3.22 -16.24 7.84
C ASP A 212 -3.77 -14.82 7.68
N ILE A 213 -3.57 -14.15 6.54
CA ILE A 213 -4.13 -12.81 6.29
C ILE A 213 -5.65 -12.86 6.07
N ALA A 214 -6.19 -13.99 5.62
CA ALA A 214 -7.64 -14.17 5.42
C ALA A 214 -8.38 -14.41 6.75
N SER A 215 -7.66 -14.77 7.82
CA SER A 215 -8.24 -15.06 9.13
C SER A 215 -7.91 -13.94 10.13
N PHE A 216 -8.92 -13.16 10.53
CA PHE A 216 -8.76 -12.04 11.46
C PHE A 216 -8.03 -12.40 12.77
N PRO A 217 -8.33 -13.52 13.45
CA PRO A 217 -7.58 -13.92 14.66
C PRO A 217 -6.10 -14.25 14.39
N MET A 218 -5.75 -14.63 13.17
CA MET A 218 -4.38 -14.98 12.79
C MET A 218 -3.50 -13.76 12.60
N TRP A 219 -4.07 -12.57 12.44
CA TRP A 219 -3.28 -11.34 12.24
C TRP A 219 -2.33 -11.05 13.41
N TRP A 220 -2.77 -11.37 14.63
CA TRP A 220 -1.91 -11.26 15.81
C TRP A 220 -1.08 -12.49 16.08
N LYS A 221 -1.32 -13.63 15.42
CA LYS A 221 -0.53 -14.86 15.66
C LYS A 221 0.64 -15.00 14.70
N ASN A 222 0.45 -14.63 13.43
CA ASN A 222 1.49 -14.64 12.42
C ASN A 222 2.48 -13.48 12.63
N GLY A 223 3.77 -13.78 12.69
CA GLY A 223 4.81 -12.77 12.95
C GLY A 223 4.91 -11.69 11.87
N VAL A 224 4.73 -12.04 10.60
CA VAL A 224 4.77 -11.09 9.47
C VAL A 224 3.55 -10.18 9.51
N VAL A 225 2.34 -10.75 9.63
CA VAL A 225 1.10 -9.96 9.68
C VAL A 225 1.11 -9.02 10.88
N ARG A 226 1.59 -9.47 12.05
CA ARG A 226 1.72 -8.62 13.24
C ARG A 226 2.64 -7.42 13.00
N VAL A 227 3.81 -7.60 12.37
CA VAL A 227 4.71 -6.49 12.05
C VAL A 227 4.02 -5.49 11.11
N LEU A 228 3.28 -5.97 10.10
CA LEU A 228 2.52 -5.11 9.19
C LEU A 228 1.39 -4.34 9.90
N LEU A 229 0.69 -4.98 10.85
CA LEU A 229 -0.30 -4.31 11.69
C LEU A 229 0.34 -3.20 12.52
N VAL A 230 1.45 -3.48 13.21
CA VAL A 230 2.16 -2.50 14.02
C VAL A 230 2.63 -1.31 13.17
N PHE A 231 3.21 -1.58 12.00
CA PHE A 231 3.56 -0.57 11.01
C PHE A 231 2.35 0.30 10.62
N PHE A 232 1.21 -0.33 10.29
CA PHE A 232 0.02 0.35 9.82
C PHE A 232 -0.58 1.24 10.91
N PHE A 233 -0.85 0.69 12.09
CA PHE A 233 -1.46 1.43 13.19
C PHE A 233 -0.58 2.57 13.70
N ALA A 234 0.75 2.39 13.75
CA ALA A 234 1.66 3.48 14.09
C ALA A 234 1.61 4.62 13.05
N ASN A 235 1.55 4.31 11.75
CA ASN A 235 1.39 5.33 10.71
C ASN A 235 0.04 6.04 10.78
N VAL A 236 -1.06 5.32 11.04
CA VAL A 236 -2.39 5.93 11.22
C VAL A 236 -2.38 6.84 12.44
N GLY A 237 -1.86 6.38 13.57
CA GLY A 237 -1.72 7.19 14.78
C GLY A 237 -0.87 8.45 14.56
N SER A 238 0.25 8.32 13.85
CA SER A 238 1.11 9.45 13.47
C SER A 238 0.39 10.44 12.55
N ALA A 239 -0.36 9.96 11.55
CA ALA A 239 -1.09 10.81 10.61
C ALA A 239 -2.22 11.60 11.30
N VAL A 240 -3.02 10.92 12.14
CA VAL A 240 -4.03 11.58 12.98
C VAL A 240 -3.36 12.55 13.94
N GLY A 241 -2.23 12.16 14.53
CA GLY A 241 -1.43 13.00 15.40
C GLY A 241 -0.92 14.27 14.73
N THR A 242 -0.44 14.21 13.49
CA THR A 242 -0.03 15.39 12.71
C THR A 242 -1.20 16.35 12.51
N TYR A 243 -2.38 15.83 12.18
CA TYR A 243 -3.57 16.66 11.99
C TYR A 243 -4.04 17.31 13.30
N VAL A 244 -4.21 16.52 14.36
CA VAL A 244 -4.70 16.99 15.67
C VAL A 244 -3.69 17.94 16.32
N ALA A 245 -2.40 17.61 16.29
CA ALA A 245 -1.35 18.47 16.83
C ALA A 245 -1.24 19.78 16.03
N GLY A 246 -1.28 19.70 14.69
CA GLY A 246 -1.27 20.88 13.83
C GLY A 246 -2.45 21.81 14.11
N ALA A 247 -3.67 21.27 14.25
CA ALA A 247 -4.85 22.05 14.60
C ALA A 247 -4.73 22.69 16.00
N SER A 248 -4.27 21.95 17.00
CA SER A 248 -4.04 22.46 18.36
C SER A 248 -2.99 23.57 18.40
N ILE A 249 -1.91 23.43 17.64
CA ILE A 249 -0.85 24.45 17.51
C ILE A 249 -1.41 25.74 16.89
N VAL A 250 -2.25 25.61 15.86
CA VAL A 250 -2.92 26.76 15.22
C VAL A 250 -3.82 27.49 16.22
N GLN A 251 -4.63 26.74 16.99
CA GLN A 251 -5.49 27.32 18.02
C GLN A 251 -4.66 28.01 19.12
N GLN A 252 -3.60 27.39 19.61
CA GLN A 252 -2.73 28.00 20.64
C GLN A 252 -2.08 29.31 20.19
N ILE A 253 -1.82 29.48 18.89
CA ILE A 253 -1.23 30.71 18.34
C ILE A 253 -2.28 31.79 18.06
N LEU A 254 -3.50 31.40 17.66
CA LEU A 254 -4.56 32.33 17.25
C LEU A 254 -5.53 32.73 18.38
N GLY A 255 -5.58 31.96 19.47
CA GLY A 255 -6.57 32.09 20.54
C GLY A 255 -7.88 31.38 20.22
#